data_AF-A0A419HVT8-F1
#
_entry.id   AF-A0A419HVT8-F1
#
_cell.length_a   1.000
_cell.length_b   1.000
_cell.length_c   1.000
_cell.angle_alpha   90.00
_cell.angle_beta   90.00
_cell.angle_gamma   90.00
#
_symmetry.space_group_name_H-M   'P 1'
#
loop_
_entity.id
_entity.type
_entity.pdbx_description
1 polymer ?
#
loop_
_entity_poly.entity_id
_entity_poly.type
_entity_poly.pdbx_seq_one_letter_code
_entity_poly.pdbx_strand_id
1 'polypeptide(L)'
;MRTLGVRSDLMLIRLQGGIVEDRDGYSVVRLPSNPHAYSGHLLVLPEPPRDVEHWIGVFQAEFPGAEHVLLALDCPHETVPAGPLIVELSAVLTAERVHPPPRPNREARIRPLVSDVDWAALLELNMANNDVFSGPGYVPIGTATWRTCGN
;
A
#
# COMPACT_ATOMS: atom_id res chain seq x y z
N MET A 1 -10.55 13.07 -2.02
CA MET A 1 -10.42 11.78 -2.72
C MET A 1 -10.71 11.95 -4.21
N ARG A 2 -9.66 12.16 -5.00
CA ARG A 2 -9.64 12.47 -6.44
C ARG A 2 -9.24 11.26 -7.28
N THR A 3 -8.30 10.45 -6.80
CA THR A 3 -7.74 9.29 -7.52
C THR A 3 -8.44 7.99 -7.16
N LEU A 4 -8.51 7.05 -8.11
CA LEU A 4 -9.19 5.78 -7.87
C LEU A 4 -8.38 4.83 -6.97
N GLY A 5 -7.05 4.89 -7.01
CA GLY A 5 -6.18 4.10 -6.14
C GLY A 5 -6.46 4.40 -4.66
N VAL A 6 -6.31 5.67 -4.28
CA VAL A 6 -6.61 6.13 -2.91
C VAL A 6 -8.05 5.82 -2.52
N ARG A 7 -9.03 6.05 -3.39
CA ARG A 7 -10.44 5.70 -3.09
C ARG A 7 -10.63 4.22 -2.78
N SER A 8 -9.97 3.33 -3.53
CA SER A 8 -10.08 1.88 -3.35
C SER A 8 -9.40 1.43 -2.05
N ASP A 9 -8.21 1.96 -1.77
CA ASP A 9 -7.47 1.63 -0.55
C ASP A 9 -8.25 2.07 0.70
N LEU A 10 -8.78 3.31 0.69
CA LEU A 10 -9.59 3.80 1.81
C LEU A 10 -10.94 3.08 1.94
N MET A 11 -11.47 2.49 0.86
CA MET A 11 -12.63 1.61 0.96
C MET A 11 -12.28 0.34 1.72
N LEU A 12 -11.16 -0.31 1.37
CA LEU A 12 -10.70 -1.52 2.05
C LEU A 12 -10.39 -1.26 3.53
N ILE A 13 -9.75 -0.14 3.85
CA ILE A 13 -9.48 0.25 5.24
C ILE A 13 -10.79 0.43 6.02
N ARG A 14 -11.79 1.11 5.46
CA ARG A 14 -13.10 1.26 6.12
C ARG A 14 -13.81 -0.08 6.34
N LEU A 15 -13.72 -1.01 5.38
CA LEU A 15 -14.28 -2.35 5.52
C LEU A 15 -13.61 -3.15 6.67
N GLN A 16 -12.37 -2.84 6.99
CA GLN A 16 -11.64 -3.41 8.14
C GLN A 16 -11.93 -2.69 9.47
N GLY A 17 -12.84 -1.70 9.48
CA GLY A 17 -13.17 -0.89 10.65
C GLY A 17 -12.27 0.34 10.83
N GLY A 18 -11.51 0.71 9.80
CA GLY A 18 -10.67 1.90 9.82
C GLY A 18 -11.47 3.20 9.71
N ILE A 19 -10.85 4.27 10.20
CA ILE A 19 -11.41 5.62 10.32
C ILE A 19 -10.61 6.54 9.39
N VAL A 20 -11.32 7.42 8.69
CA VAL A 20 -10.72 8.47 7.87
C VAL A 20 -11.25 9.81 8.37
N GLU A 21 -10.36 10.66 8.84
CA GLU A 21 -10.67 11.99 9.38
C GLU A 21 -10.07 13.05 8.47
N ASP A 22 -10.88 14.00 8.04
CA ASP A 22 -10.40 15.13 7.25
C ASP A 22 -9.82 16.21 8.17
N ARG A 23 -8.63 16.68 7.84
CA ARG A 23 -7.96 17.83 8.44
C ARG A 23 -7.93 18.96 7.42
N ASP A 24 -7.46 20.12 7.84
CA ASP A 24 -7.20 21.22 6.90
C ASP A 24 -6.00 20.86 6.01
N GLY A 25 -6.26 20.52 4.75
CA GLY A 25 -5.24 20.25 3.73
C GLY A 25 -4.75 18.80 3.61
N TYR A 26 -5.25 17.85 4.40
CA TYR A 26 -4.93 16.42 4.32
C TYR A 26 -5.96 15.55 5.04
N SER A 27 -5.91 14.23 4.87
CA SER A 27 -6.72 13.29 5.66
C SER A 27 -5.84 12.36 6.49
N VAL A 28 -6.30 12.02 7.69
CA VAL A 28 -5.67 11.07 8.61
C VAL A 28 -6.42 9.75 8.52
N VAL A 29 -5.70 8.67 8.30
CA VAL A 29 -6.27 7.32 8.20
C VAL A 29 -5.77 6.48 9.36
N ARG A 30 -6.69 5.81 10.07
CA ARG A 30 -6.38 4.99 11.25
C ARG A 30 -7.04 3.63 11.13
N LEU A 31 -6.35 2.59 11.57
CA LEU A 31 -6.91 1.25 11.71
C LEU A 31 -6.73 0.77 13.15
N PRO A 32 -7.61 1.17 14.09
CA PRO A 32 -7.44 0.89 15.51
C PRO A 32 -7.41 -0.60 15.86
N SER A 33 -8.08 -1.42 15.04
CA SER A 33 -8.13 -2.88 15.19
C SER A 33 -6.77 -3.55 14.92
N ASN A 34 -5.84 -2.87 14.24
CA ASN A 34 -4.49 -3.34 14.03
C ASN A 34 -3.48 -2.17 14.10
N PRO A 35 -3.11 -1.73 15.31
CA PRO A 35 -2.23 -0.57 15.53
C PRO A 35 -0.86 -0.69 14.85
N HIS A 36 -0.38 -1.92 14.64
CA HIS A 36 0.93 -2.19 14.04
C HIS A 36 0.88 -2.38 12.52
N ALA A 37 -0.31 -2.29 11.90
CA ALA A 37 -0.41 -2.30 10.44
C ALA A 37 0.21 -1.03 9.86
N TYR A 38 1.35 -1.18 9.17
CA TYR A 38 2.05 -0.11 8.46
C TYR A 38 1.11 0.63 7.49
N SER A 39 0.35 -0.10 6.67
CA SER A 39 -0.61 0.46 5.72
C SER A 39 -1.96 0.88 6.32
N GLY A 40 -2.17 0.62 7.62
CA GLY A 40 -3.40 1.00 8.33
C GLY A 40 -3.35 2.40 8.94
N HIS A 41 -2.17 3.01 9.02
CA HIS A 41 -1.94 4.33 9.59
C HIS A 41 -1.15 5.18 8.59
N LEU A 42 -1.83 6.09 7.91
CA LEU A 42 -1.24 6.95 6.89
C LEU A 42 -1.84 8.36 6.87
N LEU A 43 -1.10 9.30 6.29
CA LEU A 43 -1.66 10.58 5.84
C LEU A 43 -1.93 10.52 4.34
N VAL A 44 -3.07 11.05 3.92
CA VAL A 44 -3.41 11.23 2.51
C VAL A 44 -3.29 12.70 2.17
N LEU A 45 -2.35 13.04 1.28
CA LEU A 45 -2.10 14.41 0.85
C LEU A 45 -2.73 14.64 -0.53
N PRO A 46 -3.33 15.82 -0.78
CA PRO A 46 -3.96 16.13 -2.06
C PRO A 46 -2.94 16.43 -3.17
N GLU A 47 -1.69 16.74 -2.82
CA GLU A 47 -0.61 17.13 -3.72
C GLU A 47 0.74 16.64 -3.17
N PRO A 48 1.78 16.48 -4.00
CA PRO A 48 3.11 16.09 -3.53
C PRO A 48 3.68 17.11 -2.53
N PRO A 49 4.30 16.65 -1.43
CA PRO A 49 4.87 17.53 -0.42
C PRO A 49 6.06 18.32 -1.00
N ARG A 50 6.06 19.65 -0.82
CA ARG A 50 7.23 20.50 -1.11
C ARG A 50 8.29 20.42 -0.01
N ASP A 51 7.86 20.19 1.22
CA ASP A 51 8.67 20.06 2.43
C ASP A 51 8.30 18.71 3.06
N VAL A 52 9.16 17.71 2.84
CA VAL A 52 8.91 16.33 3.31
C VAL A 52 9.13 16.24 4.82
N GLU A 53 10.12 16.94 5.36
CA GLU A 53 10.40 16.98 6.80
C GLU A 53 9.20 17.51 7.60
N HIS A 54 8.52 18.54 7.11
CA HIS A 54 7.29 19.04 7.71
C HIS A 54 6.24 17.93 7.86
N TRP A 55 5.97 17.18 6.79
CA TRP A 55 4.96 16.12 6.79
C TRP A 55 5.35 14.90 7.63
N ILE A 56 6.65 14.61 7.77
CA ILE A 56 7.14 13.64 8.74
C ILE A 56 6.76 14.08 10.16
N GLY A 57 6.97 15.35 10.50
CA GLY A 57 6.57 15.90 11.80
C GLY A 57 5.06 15.85 12.03
N VAL A 58 4.25 16.18 11.02
CA VAL A 58 2.78 16.07 11.10
C VAL A 58 2.35 14.61 11.30
N PHE A 59 2.97 13.68 10.56
CA PHE A 59 2.70 12.25 10.73
C PHE A 59 2.99 11.79 12.15
N GLN A 60 4.17 12.12 12.70
CA GLN A 60 4.55 11.75 14.07
C GLN A 60 3.63 12.37 15.12
N ALA A 61 3.11 13.58 14.88
CA ALA A 61 2.13 14.20 15.77
C ALA A 61 0.77 13.47 15.75
N GLU A 62 0.32 13.03 14.58
CA GLU A 62 -0.92 12.23 14.45
C GLU A 62 -0.73 10.78 14.92
N PHE A 63 0.49 10.24 14.86
CA PHE A 63 0.82 8.86 15.24
C PHE A 63 2.07 8.78 16.14
N PRO A 64 2.01 9.24 17.41
CA PRO A 64 3.20 9.33 18.28
C PRO A 64 3.91 7.99 18.59
N GLY A 65 3.23 6.86 18.38
CA GLY A 65 3.78 5.51 18.60
C GLY A 65 4.10 4.75 17.32
N ALA A 66 3.98 5.37 16.15
CA ALA A 66 4.31 4.69 14.89
C ALA A 66 5.83 4.69 14.68
N GLU A 67 6.37 3.54 14.29
CA GLU A 67 7.79 3.36 13.94
C GLU A 67 8.07 3.66 12.46
N HIS A 68 7.04 4.04 11.71
CA HIS A 68 7.08 4.27 10.28
C HIS A 68 6.53 5.64 9.91
N VAL A 69 6.71 6.03 8.65
CA VAL A 69 6.03 7.16 8.03
C VAL A 69 5.44 6.67 6.71
N LEU A 70 4.15 6.91 6.51
CA LEU A 70 3.46 6.60 5.26
C LEU A 70 2.60 7.77 4.80
N LEU A 71 2.93 8.28 3.62
CA LEU A 71 2.21 9.36 2.95
C LEU A 71 1.66 8.83 1.62
N ALA A 72 0.34 8.83 1.46
CA ALA A 72 -0.31 8.53 0.19
C ALA A 72 -0.67 9.84 -0.53
N LEU A 73 -0.54 9.84 -1.85
CA LEU A 73 -0.81 11.02 -2.68
C LEU A 73 -2.10 10.81 -3.48
N ASP A 74 -3.08 11.68 -3.25
CA ASP A 74 -4.37 11.70 -3.93
C ASP A 74 -4.37 12.59 -5.17
N CYS A 75 -3.29 12.50 -5.94
CA CYS A 75 -3.10 13.19 -7.21
C CYS A 75 -2.55 12.23 -8.28
N PRO A 76 -2.99 12.35 -9.54
CA PRO A 76 -2.32 11.70 -10.67
C PRO A 76 -0.87 12.20 -10.73
N HIS A 77 0.11 11.31 -10.68
CA HIS A 77 1.51 11.69 -10.51
C HIS A 77 2.17 12.14 -11.82
N GLU A 78 2.96 13.23 -11.75
CA GLU A 78 4.01 13.57 -12.74
C GLU A 78 5.40 13.73 -12.10
N THR A 79 5.50 14.00 -10.79
CA THR A 79 6.79 14.32 -10.13
C THR A 79 7.00 13.59 -8.82
N VAL A 80 8.18 12.98 -8.65
CA VAL A 80 8.61 12.32 -7.42
C VAL A 80 9.21 13.35 -6.46
N PRO A 81 8.68 13.52 -5.23
CA PRO A 81 9.29 14.42 -4.25
C PRO A 81 10.67 13.89 -3.84
N ALA A 82 11.66 14.78 -3.82
CA ALA A 82 12.98 14.47 -3.27
C ALA A 82 12.91 14.50 -1.73
N GLY A 83 13.66 13.62 -1.06
CA GLY A 83 13.70 13.61 0.40
C GLY A 83 14.16 12.28 1.00
N PRO A 84 14.03 12.13 2.33
CA PRO A 84 14.46 10.93 3.06
C PRO A 84 13.49 9.73 2.91
N LEU A 85 12.34 9.93 2.27
CA LEU A 85 11.34 8.89 2.08
C LEU A 85 11.60 8.07 0.81
N ILE A 86 11.25 6.80 0.87
CA ILE A 86 11.22 5.93 -0.30
C ILE A 86 9.92 6.19 -1.03
N VAL A 87 10.00 6.35 -2.35
CA VAL A 87 8.83 6.56 -3.20
C VAL A 87 8.46 5.25 -3.87
N GLU A 88 7.23 4.82 -3.64
CA GLU A 88 6.62 3.67 -4.30
C GLU A 88 5.61 4.15 -5.35
N LEU A 89 5.72 3.63 -6.56
CA LEU A 89 4.76 3.87 -7.63
C LEU A 89 3.92 2.61 -7.84
N SER A 90 2.60 2.77 -7.71
CA SER A 90 1.64 1.70 -7.94
C SER A 90 0.79 1.99 -9.17
N ALA A 91 0.52 0.95 -9.97
CA ALA A 91 -0.40 1.03 -11.10
C ALA A 91 -1.82 0.67 -10.66
N VAL A 92 -2.78 1.55 -10.92
CA VAL A 92 -4.20 1.29 -10.64
C VAL A 92 -4.81 0.55 -11.83
N LEU A 93 -5.05 -0.74 -11.68
CA LEU A 93 -5.68 -1.56 -12.71
C LEU A 93 -7.20 -1.48 -12.60
N THR A 94 -7.86 -1.13 -13.71
CA THR A 94 -9.32 -1.04 -13.78
C THR A 94 -9.83 -1.72 -15.04
N ALA A 95 -11.02 -2.28 -14.96
CA ALA A 95 -11.70 -2.85 -16.12
C ALA A 95 -13.22 -2.77 -15.89
N GLU A 96 -13.97 -2.39 -16.92
CA GLU A 96 -15.42 -2.53 -16.92
C GLU A 96 -15.86 -3.99 -17.02
N ARG A 97 -14.99 -4.83 -17.62
CA ARG A 97 -15.20 -6.26 -17.79
C ARG A 97 -13.87 -6.99 -17.73
N VAL A 98 -13.84 -8.10 -17.00
CA VAL A 98 -12.72 -9.05 -16.97
C VAL A 98 -12.89 -10.12 -18.05
N HIS A 99 -11.79 -10.47 -18.70
CA HIS A 99 -11.71 -11.53 -19.71
C HIS A 99 -10.82 -12.67 -19.21
N PRO A 100 -11.16 -13.94 -19.50
CA PRO A 100 -10.28 -15.06 -19.16
C PRO A 100 -8.89 -14.91 -19.82
N PRO A 101 -7.81 -15.35 -19.15
CA PRO A 101 -6.48 -15.34 -19.76
C PRO A 101 -6.44 -16.28 -20.98
N PRO A 102 -5.55 -16.04 -21.97
CA PRO A 102 -5.47 -16.86 -23.18
C PRO A 102 -5.23 -18.35 -22.95
N ARG A 103 -4.61 -18.71 -21.81
CA ARG A 103 -4.31 -20.09 -21.40
C ARG A 103 -4.78 -20.31 -19.95
N PRO A 104 -6.07 -20.61 -19.73
CA PRO A 104 -6.59 -20.81 -18.38
C PRO A 104 -6.04 -22.10 -17.78
N ASN A 105 -5.54 -22.03 -16.54
CA ASN A 105 -5.24 -23.24 -15.76
C ASN A 105 -6.57 -23.86 -15.30
N ARG A 106 -6.88 -25.06 -15.79
CA ARG A 106 -8.12 -25.79 -15.48
C ARG A 106 -7.97 -26.78 -14.32
N GLU A 107 -6.76 -26.99 -13.85
CA GLU A 107 -6.45 -27.90 -12.74
C GLU A 107 -6.54 -27.17 -11.39
N ALA A 108 -6.29 -25.87 -11.38
CA ALA A 108 -6.43 -25.02 -10.21
C ALA A 108 -7.89 -24.99 -9.72
N ARG A 109 -8.09 -25.26 -8.42
CA ARG A 109 -9.39 -25.15 -7.76
C ARG A 109 -9.41 -23.92 -6.87
N ILE A 110 -10.35 -23.01 -7.13
CA ILE A 110 -10.57 -21.82 -6.31
C ILE A 110 -11.73 -22.10 -5.35
N ARG A 111 -11.51 -21.91 -4.06
CA ARG A 111 -12.52 -22.11 -3.01
C ARG A 111 -12.29 -21.15 -1.84
N PRO A 112 -13.34 -20.81 -1.07
CA PRO A 112 -13.18 -20.04 0.17
C PRO A 112 -12.33 -20.79 1.21
N LEU A 113 -11.66 -20.01 2.08
CA LEU A 113 -10.99 -20.52 3.27
C LEU A 113 -12.00 -20.48 4.43
N VAL A 114 -12.32 -21.64 5.01
CA VAL A 114 -13.40 -21.75 6.02
C VAL A 114 -12.97 -22.50 7.28
N SER A 115 -11.76 -23.05 7.30
CA SER A 115 -11.23 -23.85 8.41
C SER A 115 -9.79 -23.48 8.72
N ASP A 116 -9.32 -23.81 9.93
CA ASP A 116 -7.93 -23.59 10.34
C ASP A 116 -6.93 -24.30 9.42
N VAL A 117 -7.31 -25.46 8.87
CA VAL A 117 -6.50 -26.19 7.89
C VAL A 117 -6.33 -25.38 6.60
N ASP A 118 -7.36 -24.66 6.18
CA ASP A 118 -7.28 -23.79 5.00
C ASP A 118 -6.33 -22.61 5.24
N TRP A 119 -6.41 -22.02 6.43
CA TRP A 119 -5.54 -20.91 6.83
C TRP A 119 -4.09 -21.34 6.98
N ALA A 120 -3.84 -22.53 7.55
CA ALA A 120 -2.51 -23.11 7.61
C ALA A 120 -1.94 -23.36 6.21
N ALA A 121 -2.74 -23.90 5.28
CA ALA A 121 -2.31 -24.10 3.90
C ALA A 121 -2.00 -22.78 3.17
N LEU A 122 -2.76 -21.72 3.43
CA LEU A 122 -2.46 -20.38 2.90
C LEU A 122 -1.13 -19.85 3.45
N LEU A 123 -0.86 -20.05 4.75
CA LEU A 123 0.39 -19.63 5.37
C LEU A 123 1.59 -20.34 4.70
N GLU A 124 1.53 -21.66 4.56
CA GLU A 124 2.57 -22.44 3.88
C GLU A 124 2.79 -21.98 2.43
N LEU A 125 1.69 -21.70 1.71
CA LEU A 125 1.77 -21.15 0.35
C LEU A 125 2.44 -19.77 0.32
N ASN A 126 2.10 -18.89 1.25
CA ASN A 126 2.71 -17.56 1.36
C ASN A 126 4.20 -17.66 1.70
N MET A 127 4.57 -18.56 2.62
CA MET A 127 5.97 -18.81 2.96
C MET A 127 6.75 -19.34 1.74
N ALA A 128 6.22 -20.32 1.02
CA ALA A 128 6.86 -20.84 -0.19
C ALA A 128 7.03 -19.78 -1.29
N ASN A 129 6.07 -18.86 -1.45
CA ASN A 129 6.18 -17.74 -2.38
C ASN A 129 7.21 -16.70 -1.91
N ASN A 130 7.29 -16.46 -0.60
CA ASN A 130 8.19 -15.47 0.00
C ASN A 130 9.63 -16.00 0.15
N ASP A 131 9.86 -17.31 0.17
CA ASP A 131 11.20 -17.92 0.25
C ASP A 131 12.10 -17.57 -0.96
N VAL A 132 11.51 -17.11 -2.06
CA VAL A 132 12.25 -16.59 -3.23
C VAL A 132 12.73 -15.14 -3.02
N PHE A 133 12.26 -14.46 -1.97
CA PHE A 133 12.73 -13.13 -1.58
C PHE A 133 13.98 -13.24 -0.72
N SER A 134 15.16 -13.22 -1.35
CA SER A 134 16.46 -13.14 -0.65
C SER A 134 16.82 -11.72 -0.17
N GLY A 135 15.82 -10.85 0.01
CA GLY A 135 15.98 -9.54 0.65
C GLY A 135 15.93 -9.67 2.18
N PRO A 136 16.40 -8.66 2.92
CA PRO A 136 16.45 -8.73 4.38
C PRO A 136 15.04 -8.69 4.97
N GLY A 137 14.36 -9.83 5.21
CA GLY A 137 13.03 -9.86 5.87
C GLY A 137 11.99 -8.86 5.30
N TYR A 138 10.95 -8.50 6.07
CA TYR A 138 10.20 -7.28 5.77
C TYR A 138 11.12 -6.09 6.08
N VAL A 139 11.85 -5.64 5.07
CA VAL A 139 12.56 -4.36 5.05
C VAL A 139 11.77 -3.42 4.16
N PRO A 140 11.55 -2.15 4.56
CA PRO A 140 11.00 -1.14 3.67
C PRO A 140 11.83 -1.14 2.38
N ILE A 141 11.23 -1.59 1.27
CA ILE A 141 11.97 -2.02 0.08
C ILE A 141 12.79 -0.85 -0.47
N GLY A 142 14.09 -1.10 -0.64
CA GLY A 142 15.09 -0.18 -1.16
C GLY A 142 15.19 -0.11 -2.69
N THR A 143 15.78 1.00 -3.12
CA THR A 143 16.45 1.34 -4.39
C THR A 143 16.12 0.56 -5.68
N ALA A 144 15.47 1.26 -6.62
CA ALA A 144 15.59 0.98 -8.05
C ALA A 144 16.74 1.81 -8.66
N THR A 145 17.73 1.15 -9.26
CA THR A 145 18.69 1.78 -10.17
C THR A 145 18.20 1.59 -11.61
N TRP A 146 18.10 2.68 -12.37
CA TRP A 146 17.74 2.64 -13.79
C TRP A 146 19.01 2.52 -14.63
N ARG A 147 19.04 1.57 -15.58
CA ARG A 147 19.88 1.70 -16.79
C ARG A 147 19.00 2.26 -17.90
N THR A 148 19.42 3.38 -18.46
CA THR A 148 18.88 3.87 -19.72
C THR A 148 19.25 2.90 -20.84
N CYS A 149 18.26 2.40 -21.57
CA CYS A 149 18.50 1.84 -22.90
C CYS A 149 18.87 3.01 -23.81
N GLY A 150 20.14 3.11 -24.17
CA GLY A 150 20.62 3.98 -25.25
C GLY A 150 20.65 3.18 -26.55
N ASN A 151 19.90 3.70 -27.53
CA ASN A 151 19.85 3.46 -28.98
C ASN A 151 20.45 2.17 -29.56
#